data_AF-A0A529MLM9-F1
#
_entry.id   AF-A0A529MLM9-F1
#
_cell.length_a   1.000
_cell.length_b   1.000
_cell.length_c   1.000
_cell.angle_alpha   90.00
_cell.angle_beta   90.00
_cell.angle_gamma   90.00
#
_symmetry.space_group_name_H-M   'P 1'
#
loop_
_entity.id
_entity.type
_entity.pdbx_description
1 polymer ?
#
loop_
_entity_poly.entity_id
_entity_poly.type
_entity_poly.pdbx_seq_one_letter_code
_entity_poly.pdbx_strand_id
1 'polypeptide(L)'
;AKKILEKLGYTPEHPLKMEIRYNTSENHKNTAVAIQEQLKPLGVEVTLLNTDTKTHYGFLEQKGNYDVARAAWIADYKDPETFLGISRKASGNNYSNYNSPAYEAAMDKAAAAGGKPEERM
;
A
#
# COMPACT_ATOMS: atom_id res chain seq x y z
N ALA A 1 4.88 -17.05 -5.17
CA ALA A 1 5.34 -15.87 -5.92
C ALA A 1 5.91 -16.26 -7.29
N LYS A 2 7.11 -16.87 -7.37
CA LYS A 2 7.78 -17.21 -8.65
C LYS A 2 6.87 -17.85 -9.72
N LYS A 3 6.16 -18.93 -9.40
CA LYS A 3 5.22 -19.60 -10.33
C LYS A 3 4.11 -18.70 -10.88
N ILE A 4 3.67 -17.69 -10.12
CA ILE A 4 2.63 -16.74 -10.56
C ILE A 4 3.26 -15.74 -11.55
N LEU A 5 4.43 -15.21 -11.22
CA LEU A 5 5.16 -14.28 -12.09
C LEU A 5 5.55 -14.93 -13.43
N GLU A 6 6.06 -16.16 -13.40
CA GLU A 6 6.38 -16.94 -14.60
C GLU A 6 5.15 -17.19 -15.47
N LYS A 7 4.01 -17.54 -14.86
CA LYS A 7 2.72 -17.70 -15.58
C LYS A 7 2.25 -16.41 -16.26
N LEU A 8 2.62 -15.26 -15.71
CA LEU A 8 2.34 -13.94 -16.28
C LEU A 8 3.41 -13.48 -17.28
N GLY A 9 4.43 -14.31 -17.55
CA GLY A 9 5.50 -14.02 -18.50
C GLY A 9 6.70 -13.28 -17.91
N TYR A 10 6.73 -13.04 -16.60
CA TYR A 10 7.85 -12.39 -15.92
C TYR A 10 8.90 -13.41 -15.49
N THR A 11 10.12 -13.23 -15.98
CA THR A 11 11.29 -14.07 -15.72
C THR A 11 12.50 -13.18 -15.47
N PRO A 12 13.63 -13.69 -14.95
CA PRO A 12 14.86 -12.91 -14.87
C PRO A 12 15.32 -12.33 -16.22
N GLU A 13 15.00 -13.00 -17.34
CA GLU A 13 15.31 -12.57 -18.70
C GLU A 13 14.30 -11.54 -19.24
N HIS A 14 13.06 -11.56 -18.74
CA HIS A 14 11.98 -10.62 -19.05
C HIS A 14 11.39 -10.05 -17.75
N PRO A 15 12.09 -9.12 -17.08
CA PRO A 15 11.72 -8.70 -15.75
C PRO A 15 10.47 -7.80 -15.73
N LEU A 16 9.68 -7.92 -14.66
CA LEU A 16 8.68 -6.92 -14.30
C LEU A 16 9.41 -5.67 -13.80
N LYS A 17 9.22 -4.54 -14.48
CA LYS A 17 9.73 -3.24 -14.01
C LYS A 17 8.77 -2.65 -12.99
N MET A 18 9.30 -2.17 -11.87
CA MET A 18 8.51 -1.61 -10.78
C MET A 18 9.26 -0.46 -10.10
N GLU A 19 8.61 0.68 -9.90
CA GLU A 19 9.15 1.76 -9.08
C GLU A 19 8.66 1.67 -7.63
N ILE A 20 9.58 1.78 -6.67
CA ILE A 20 9.25 2.04 -5.26
C ILE A 20 9.56 3.50 -4.95
N ARG A 21 8.50 4.28 -4.69
CA ARG A 21 8.59 5.65 -4.19
C ARG A 21 8.61 5.67 -2.66
N TYR A 22 9.48 6.46 -2.04
CA TYR A 22 9.50 6.63 -0.59
C TYR A 22 9.94 8.04 -0.16
N ASN A 23 9.51 8.46 1.02
CA ASN A 23 9.93 9.72 1.63
C ASN A 23 11.31 9.61 2.30
N THR A 24 12.07 10.70 2.37
CA THR A 24 13.45 10.72 2.90
C THR A 24 13.54 10.25 4.35
N SER A 25 14.21 9.11 4.53
CA SER A 25 14.66 8.54 5.80
C SER A 25 15.67 7.42 5.50
N GLU A 26 16.72 7.31 6.31
CA GLU A 26 17.71 6.23 6.18
C GLU A 26 17.05 4.85 6.32
N ASN A 27 16.13 4.70 7.27
CA ASN A 27 15.40 3.44 7.47
C ASN A 27 14.52 3.08 6.26
N HIS A 28 13.89 4.07 5.62
CA HIS A 28 13.08 3.82 4.42
C HIS A 28 13.95 3.42 3.23
N LYS A 29 15.10 4.09 3.04
CA LYS A 29 16.08 3.72 2.02
C LYS A 29 16.58 2.29 2.21
N ASN A 30 17.01 1.94 3.43
CA ASN A 30 17.52 0.61 3.73
C ASN A 30 16.45 -0.48 3.50
N THR A 31 15.20 -0.20 3.87
CA THR A 31 14.07 -1.10 3.61
C THR A 31 13.81 -1.26 2.12
N ALA A 32 13.81 -0.17 1.35
CA ALA A 32 13.55 -0.20 -0.08
C ALA A 32 14.65 -0.94 -0.87
N VAL A 33 15.91 -0.77 -0.49
CA VAL A 33 17.05 -1.54 -1.04
C VAL A 33 16.91 -3.03 -0.72
N ALA A 34 16.54 -3.38 0.52
CA ALA A 34 16.30 -4.77 0.89
C ALA A 34 15.18 -5.42 0.06
N ILE A 35 14.07 -4.69 -0.16
CA ILE A 35 12.96 -5.17 -1.01
C ILE A 35 13.43 -5.34 -2.47
N GLN A 36 14.18 -4.37 -3.01
CA GLN A 36 14.75 -4.45 -4.36
C GLN A 36 15.60 -5.72 -4.55
N GLU A 37 16.50 -6.02 -3.61
CA GLU A 37 17.34 -7.22 -3.68
C GLU A 37 16.54 -8.52 -3.51
N GLN A 38 15.53 -8.53 -2.64
CA GLN A 38 14.67 -9.70 -2.42
C GLN A 38 13.78 -10.03 -3.63
N LEU A 39 13.39 -9.01 -4.40
CA LEU A 39 12.51 -9.16 -5.56
C LEU A 39 13.27 -9.48 -6.85
N LYS A 40 14.55 -9.09 -6.96
CA LYS A 40 15.43 -9.41 -8.10
C LYS A 40 15.43 -10.90 -8.52
N PRO A 41 15.61 -11.89 -7.63
CA PRO A 41 15.57 -13.31 -8.02
C PRO A 41 14.20 -13.82 -8.46
N LEU A 42 13.14 -13.03 -8.24
CA LEU A 42 11.78 -13.32 -8.72
C LEU A 42 11.51 -12.74 -10.12
N GLY A 43 12.50 -12.10 -10.75
CA GLY A 43 12.33 -11.45 -12.05
C GLY A 43 11.64 -10.09 -11.95
N VAL A 44 11.86 -9.35 -10.85
CA VAL A 44 11.35 -7.99 -10.68
C VAL A 44 12.53 -7.04 -10.60
N GLU A 45 12.58 -6.09 -11.53
CA GLU A 45 13.58 -5.03 -11.60
C GLU A 45 13.01 -3.77 -10.95
N VAL A 46 13.53 -3.44 -9.77
CA VAL A 46 13.03 -2.31 -8.97
C VAL A 46 13.87 -1.07 -9.19
N THR A 47 13.24 0.06 -9.46
CA THR A 47 13.84 1.40 -9.33
C THR A 47 13.36 2.08 -8.06
N LEU A 48 14.19 2.97 -7.49
CA LEU A 48 13.92 3.62 -6.21
C LEU A 48 13.80 5.14 -6.41
N LEU A 49 12.64 5.72 -6.06
CA LEU A 49 12.40 7.16 -6.14
C LEU A 49 12.28 7.76 -4.73
N ASN A 50 13.27 8.55 -4.34
CA ASN A 50 13.25 9.29 -3.08
C ASN A 50 12.75 10.73 -3.28
N THR A 51 11.87 11.18 -2.40
CA THR A 51 11.40 12.57 -2.33
C THR A 51 11.28 13.03 -0.88
N ASP A 52 11.27 14.34 -0.62
CA ASP A 52 10.96 14.83 0.73
C ASP A 52 9.53 14.44 1.14
N THR A 53 9.25 14.43 2.45
CA THR A 53 7.96 13.96 3.00
C THR A 53 6.76 14.71 2.42
N LYS A 54 6.85 16.03 2.23
CA LYS A 54 5.73 16.83 1.73
C LYS A 54 5.44 16.49 0.27
N THR A 55 6.47 16.44 -0.57
CA THR A 55 6.36 16.04 -1.98
C THR A 55 5.90 14.60 -2.12
N HIS A 56 6.31 13.70 -1.21
CA HIS A 56 5.89 12.31 -1.22
C HIS A 56 4.39 12.16 -0.97
N TYR A 57 3.90 12.62 0.18
CA TYR A 57 2.49 12.46 0.55
C TYR A 57 1.55 13.31 -0.30
N GLY A 58 1.97 14.53 -0.69
CA GLY A 58 1.17 15.34 -1.63
C GLY A 58 0.94 14.66 -2.98
N PHE A 59 1.91 13.88 -3.46
CA PHE A 59 1.76 13.06 -4.66
C PHE A 59 0.77 11.90 -4.45
N LEU A 60 0.78 11.24 -3.28
CA LEU A 60 -0.13 10.15 -2.96
C LEU A 60 -1.58 10.62 -2.76
N GLU A 61 -1.77 11.76 -2.10
CA GLU A 61 -3.08 12.38 -1.87
C GLU A 61 -3.76 12.75 -3.20
N GLN A 62 -2.98 13.22 -4.17
CA GLN A 62 -3.45 13.54 -5.52
C GLN A 62 -3.66 12.32 -6.42
N LYS A 63 -3.51 11.10 -5.87
CA LYS A 63 -3.57 9.83 -6.62
C LYS A 63 -2.63 9.83 -7.82
N GLY A 64 -1.40 10.33 -7.62
CA GLY A 64 -0.36 10.28 -8.63
C GLY A 64 -0.13 8.85 -9.15
N ASN A 65 0.39 8.71 -10.37
CA ASN A 65 0.65 7.41 -10.95
C ASN A 65 1.93 6.81 -10.34
N TYR A 66 1.81 5.70 -9.62
CA TYR A 66 2.93 4.96 -9.05
C TYR A 66 2.63 3.46 -9.02
N ASP A 67 3.68 2.64 -9.05
CA ASP A 67 3.54 1.19 -8.88
C ASP A 67 3.44 0.83 -7.40
N VAL A 68 4.42 1.29 -6.61
CA VAL A 68 4.49 1.06 -5.16
C VAL A 68 4.95 2.33 -4.44
N ALA A 69 4.27 2.66 -3.35
CA ALA A 69 4.65 3.77 -2.48
C ALA A 69 4.79 3.30 -1.02
N ARG A 70 5.84 3.77 -0.35
CA ARG A 70 5.99 3.61 1.09
C ARG A 70 4.99 4.52 1.79
N ALA A 71 4.04 3.93 2.52
CA ALA A 71 3.14 4.64 3.42
C ALA A 71 3.27 4.11 4.84
N ALA A 72 2.79 4.87 5.81
CA ALA A 72 2.60 4.41 7.17
C ALA A 72 1.35 5.05 7.76
N TRP A 73 0.75 4.36 8.73
CA TRP A 73 -0.37 4.86 9.48
C TRP A 73 -0.12 4.68 10.98
N ILE A 74 -0.47 5.70 11.75
CA ILE A 74 -0.47 5.66 13.20
C ILE A 74 -1.91 5.90 13.62
N ALA A 75 -2.39 5.14 14.60
CA ALA A 75 -3.77 5.26 15.06
C ALA A 75 -4.09 6.69 15.50
N ASP A 76 -5.16 7.26 14.96
CA ASP A 76 -5.67 8.57 15.38
C ASP A 76 -6.47 8.47 16.69
N TYR A 77 -7.08 7.31 16.93
CA TYR A 77 -7.85 6.97 18.13
C TYR A 77 -7.80 5.47 18.39
N LYS A 78 -8.18 5.05 19.60
CA LYS A 78 -8.08 3.67 20.08
C LYS A 78 -9.22 2.77 19.57
N ASP A 79 -9.43 2.74 18.27
CA ASP A 79 -10.41 1.87 17.61
C ASP A 79 -9.82 1.32 16.30
N PRO A 80 -9.98 0.02 15.98
CA PRO A 80 -9.49 -0.56 14.72
C PRO A 80 -9.96 0.18 13.46
N GLU A 81 -11.10 0.85 13.52
CA GLU A 81 -11.66 1.60 12.41
C GLU A 81 -10.71 2.70 11.91
N THR A 82 -9.83 3.28 12.74
CA THR A 82 -8.80 4.23 12.28
C THR A 82 -7.87 3.64 11.22
N PHE A 83 -7.62 2.31 11.24
CA PHE A 83 -6.81 1.62 10.24
C PHE A 83 -7.64 1.10 9.07
N LEU A 84 -8.79 0.50 9.36
CA LEU A 84 -9.66 -0.07 8.34
C LEU A 84 -10.29 1.02 7.45
N GLY A 85 -10.67 2.15 8.06
CA GLY A 85 -11.23 3.33 7.40
C GLY A 85 -10.37 3.88 6.26
N ILE A 86 -9.04 3.68 6.31
CA ILE A 86 -8.11 4.08 5.26
C ILE A 86 -8.48 3.45 3.92
N SER A 87 -8.88 2.18 3.92
CA SER A 87 -9.15 1.44 2.68
C SER A 87 -10.57 1.69 2.14
N ARG A 88 -11.40 2.49 2.82
CA ARG A 88 -12.70 2.86 2.27
C ARG A 88 -12.51 3.69 1.00
N LYS A 89 -13.36 3.45 0.00
CA LYS A 89 -13.29 4.13 -1.31
C LYS A 89 -13.34 5.65 -1.18
N ALA A 90 -14.16 6.16 -0.26
CA ALA A 90 -14.33 7.59 -0.03
C ALA A 90 -13.22 8.23 0.83
N SER A 91 -12.32 7.44 1.40
CA SER A 91 -11.26 7.95 2.26
C SER A 91 -10.20 8.70 1.45
N GLY A 92 -9.91 9.95 1.85
CA GLY A 92 -8.79 10.72 1.28
C GLY A 92 -7.45 10.02 1.47
N ASN A 93 -7.32 9.24 2.54
CA ASN A 93 -6.12 8.50 2.91
C ASN A 93 -5.97 7.15 2.18
N ASN A 94 -6.94 6.78 1.33
CA ASN A 94 -6.88 5.57 0.51
C ASN A 94 -5.89 5.75 -0.66
N TYR A 95 -4.60 5.84 -0.36
CA TYR A 95 -3.59 6.07 -1.39
C TYR A 95 -3.59 4.96 -2.44
N SER A 96 -3.84 3.72 -2.04
CA SER A 96 -3.84 2.52 -2.91
C SER A 96 -4.99 2.48 -3.92
N ASN A 97 -5.95 3.42 -3.85
CA ASN A 97 -7.17 3.39 -4.65
C ASN A 97 -7.97 2.09 -4.49
N TYR A 98 -7.85 1.44 -3.31
CA TYR A 98 -8.56 0.21 -3.04
C TYR A 98 -10.08 0.44 -3.11
N ASN A 99 -10.77 -0.45 -3.82
CA ASN A 99 -12.21 -0.37 -4.01
C ASN A 99 -12.79 -1.78 -4.12
N SER A 100 -13.48 -2.20 -3.06
CA SER A 100 -14.10 -3.52 -2.98
C SER A 100 -15.52 -3.40 -2.41
N PRO A 101 -16.57 -3.76 -3.17
CA PRO A 101 -17.94 -3.74 -2.67
C PRO A 101 -18.13 -4.60 -1.41
N ALA A 102 -17.44 -5.74 -1.33
CA ALA A 102 -17.48 -6.61 -0.15
C ALA A 102 -16.85 -5.94 1.08
N TYR A 103 -15.80 -5.16 0.88
CA TYR A 103 -15.16 -4.41 1.97
C TYR A 103 -16.06 -3.29 2.49
N GLU A 104 -16.66 -2.50 1.59
CA GLU A 104 -17.61 -1.45 1.98
C GLU A 104 -18.80 -2.04 2.75
N ALA A 105 -19.37 -3.14 2.28
CA ALA A 105 -20.48 -3.81 2.97
C ALA A 105 -20.10 -4.29 4.38
N ALA A 106 -18.88 -4.82 4.55
CA ALA A 106 -18.39 -5.22 5.86
C ALA A 106 -18.21 -4.02 6.81
N MET A 107 -17.64 -2.92 6.31
CA MET A 107 -17.45 -1.69 7.07
C MET A 107 -18.80 -1.05 7.48
N ASP A 108 -19.77 -1.02 6.57
CA ASP A 108 -21.10 -0.47 6.85
C ASP A 108 -21.85 -1.32 7.88
N LYS A 109 -21.74 -2.65 7.79
CA LYS A 109 -22.31 -3.57 8.79
C LYS A 109 -21.69 -3.33 10.17
N ALA A 110 -20.37 -3.20 10.26
CA ALA A 110 -19.67 -2.93 11.51
C ALA A 110 -20.07 -1.55 12.10
N ALA A 111 -20.24 -0.53 11.25
CA ALA A 111 -20.70 0.79 11.69
C ALA A 111 -22.14 0.74 12.24
N ALA A 112 -23.02 -0.08 11.64
CA ALA A 112 -24.41 -0.24 12.05
C ALA A 112 -24.60 -1.05 13.35
N ALA A 113 -23.59 -1.80 13.81
CA ALA A 113 -23.65 -2.62 15.03
C ALA A 113 -23.74 -1.82 16.35
N GLY A 114 -23.83 -0.48 16.27
CA GLY A 114 -24.43 0.34 17.34
C GLY A 114 -23.69 0.35 18.68
N GLY A 115 -22.39 0.03 18.70
CA GLY A 115 -21.58 0.09 19.92
C GLY A 115 -21.51 -1.20 20.73
N LYS A 116 -21.97 -2.34 20.20
CA LYS A 116 -21.64 -3.67 20.73
C LYS A 116 -20.28 -4.11 20.20
N PRO A 117 -19.21 -4.07 21.02
CA PRO A 117 -17.86 -4.30 20.52
C PRO A 117 -17.67 -5.70 19.91
N GLU A 118 -18.37 -6.70 20.43
CA GLU A 118 -18.35 -8.08 19.94
C GLU A 118 -18.96 -8.25 18.52
N GLU A 119 -19.88 -7.38 18.12
CA GLU A 119 -20.53 -7.42 16.79
C GLU A 119 -19.78 -6.58 15.74
N ARG A 120 -18.73 -5.83 16.16
CA ARG A 120 -17.88 -4.99 15.29
C ARG A 120 -16.64 -5.69 14.73
N MET A 121 -16.33 -6.91 15.20
CA MET A 121 -15.16 -7.69 14.75
C MET A 121 -15.44 -8.59 13.55
#